data_AF-F5BZ83-F1
#
_entry.id   AF-F5BZ83-F1
#
_cell.length_a   1.000
_cell.length_b   1.000
_cell.length_c   1.000
_cell.angle_alpha   90.00
_cell.angle_beta   90.00
_cell.angle_gamma   90.00
#
_symmetry.space_group_name_H-M   'P 1'
#
loop_
_entity.id
_entity.type
_entity.pdbx_description
1 polymer ?
#
loop_
_entity_poly.entity_id
_entity_poly.type
_entity_poly.pdbx_seq_one_letter_code
_entity_poly.pdbx_strand_id
1 'polypeptide(L)'
;CRDCREEVVWWAFTADICMTLFKGVLGLMSGSVALVADSLHSGADMVANAVTQLSLKISNKPADERYPFGYGNIQYISSSIVGSLLLIGASFLMYGSVMKLISGTYEAPSIFAAVGASVTVIVNELMYRYQICVGNENNSPAIIANAWDNRSDAISSAAVMVGVIASVIGFPIADTIAAIGVSALVGRIGLELIGTSIHGLMDSSVDTELLHTAWQVAM
;
A
#
# COMPACT_ATOMS: atom_id res chain seq x y z
N CYS A 1 15.28 -9.25 21.33
CA CYS A 1 14.47 -8.80 22.49
C CYS A 1 12.98 -8.99 22.15
N ARG A 2 12.27 -9.89 22.81
CA ARG A 2 10.88 -10.25 22.44
C ARG A 2 9.90 -9.08 22.60
N ASP A 3 10.08 -8.24 23.62
CA ASP A 3 9.21 -7.10 23.89
C ASP A 3 9.28 -6.04 22.76
N CYS A 4 10.48 -5.79 22.22
CA CYS A 4 10.67 -4.90 21.07
C CYS A 4 9.91 -5.39 19.81
N ARG A 5 9.69 -6.71 19.68
CA ARG A 5 8.98 -7.28 18.53
C ARG A 5 7.50 -6.90 18.53
N GLU A 6 6.83 -7.00 19.67
CA GLU A 6 5.41 -6.69 19.79
C GLU A 6 5.17 -5.18 19.76
N GLU A 7 6.02 -4.40 20.44
CA GLU A 7 5.92 -2.93 20.47
C GLU A 7 6.04 -2.31 19.07
N VAL A 8 6.97 -2.79 18.24
CA VAL A 8 7.20 -2.26 16.89
C VAL A 8 6.00 -2.45 15.98
N VAL A 9 5.28 -3.57 16.11
CA VAL A 9 4.07 -3.82 15.31
C VAL A 9 2.95 -2.84 15.69
N TRP A 10 2.77 -2.58 16.99
CA TRP A 10 1.78 -1.60 17.46
C TRP A 10 2.12 -0.16 17.07
N TRP A 11 3.40 0.21 17.15
CA TRP A 11 3.88 1.53 16.71
C TRP A 11 3.69 1.72 15.22
N ALA A 12 4.01 0.71 14.41
CA ALA A 12 3.81 0.76 12.97
C ALA A 12 2.34 0.96 12.60
N PHE A 13 1.46 0.11 13.14
CA PHE A 13 0.02 0.20 12.87
C PHE A 13 -0.57 1.57 13.28
N THR A 14 -0.14 2.10 14.42
CA THR A 14 -0.56 3.43 14.88
C THR A 14 -0.05 4.53 13.96
N ALA A 15 1.21 4.44 13.52
CA ALA A 15 1.78 5.39 12.59
C ALA A 15 1.03 5.39 11.25
N ASP A 16 0.71 4.22 10.69
CA ASP A 16 -0.02 4.10 9.41
C ASP A 16 -1.39 4.78 9.48
N ILE A 17 -2.14 4.57 10.57
CA ILE A 17 -3.42 5.23 10.83
C ILE A 17 -3.24 6.75 10.91
N CYS A 18 -2.32 7.21 11.77
CA CYS A 18 -2.08 8.64 11.97
C CYS A 18 -1.64 9.33 10.69
N MET A 19 -0.78 8.69 9.91
CA MET A 19 -0.25 9.18 8.65
C MET A 19 -1.33 9.25 7.58
N THR A 20 -2.14 8.20 7.44
CA THR A 20 -3.28 8.18 6.52
C THR A 20 -4.24 9.35 6.82
N LEU A 21 -4.61 9.55 8.08
CA LEU A 21 -5.50 10.65 8.48
C LEU A 21 -4.83 12.02 8.25
N PHE A 22 -3.56 12.15 8.60
CA PHE A 22 -2.80 13.38 8.45
C PHE A 22 -2.70 13.82 6.98
N LYS A 23 -2.31 12.90 6.08
CA LYS A 23 -2.25 13.14 4.64
C LYS A 23 -3.62 13.52 4.08
N GLY A 24 -4.68 12.79 4.47
CA GLY A 24 -6.03 13.03 3.98
C GLY A 24 -6.56 14.40 4.39
N VAL A 25 -6.42 14.76 5.68
CA VAL A 25 -6.85 16.07 6.19
C VAL A 25 -6.05 17.20 5.53
N LEU A 26 -4.73 17.08 5.48
CA LEU A 26 -3.90 18.13 4.85
C LEU A 26 -4.13 18.21 3.34
N GLY A 27 -4.31 17.09 2.65
CA GLY A 27 -4.62 17.06 1.22
C GLY A 27 -5.90 17.82 0.90
N LEU A 28 -6.97 17.55 1.67
CA LEU A 28 -8.25 18.24 1.52
C LEU A 28 -8.17 19.72 1.88
N MET A 29 -7.53 20.08 3.00
CA MET A 29 -7.39 21.48 3.43
C MET A 29 -6.49 22.31 2.51
N SER A 30 -5.48 21.68 1.90
CA SER A 30 -4.52 22.35 1.02
C SER A 30 -4.93 22.39 -0.45
N GLY A 31 -5.91 21.57 -0.86
CA GLY A 31 -6.31 21.41 -2.26
C GLY A 31 -5.34 20.55 -3.09
N SER A 32 -4.40 19.84 -2.45
CA SER A 32 -3.46 18.95 -3.14
C SER A 32 -4.11 17.62 -3.50
N VAL A 33 -4.25 17.36 -4.79
CA VAL A 33 -4.82 16.10 -5.29
C VAL A 33 -3.79 14.98 -5.14
N ALA A 34 -2.50 15.29 -5.28
CA ALA A 34 -1.43 14.31 -5.09
C ALA A 34 -1.37 13.79 -3.65
N LEU A 35 -1.51 14.68 -2.66
CA LEU A 35 -1.48 14.28 -1.25
C LEU A 35 -2.74 13.50 -0.85
N VAL A 36 -3.89 13.81 -1.44
CA VAL A 36 -5.11 12.99 -1.29
C VAL A 36 -4.93 11.61 -1.92
N ALA A 37 -4.30 11.52 -3.09
CA ALA A 37 -4.00 10.24 -3.74
C ALA A 37 -3.04 9.38 -2.89
N ASP A 38 -2.00 10.00 -2.34
CA ASP A 38 -1.05 9.36 -1.42
C ASP A 38 -1.72 8.89 -0.13
N SER A 39 -2.68 9.67 0.41
CA SER A 39 -3.51 9.25 1.55
C SER A 39 -4.36 8.02 1.24
N LEU A 40 -4.93 7.95 0.03
CA LEU A 40 -5.76 6.82 -0.39
C LEU A 40 -4.92 5.56 -0.62
N HIS A 41 -3.69 5.69 -1.11
CA HIS A 41 -2.73 4.59 -1.20
C HIS A 41 -2.45 4.01 0.19
N SER A 42 -1.91 4.81 1.12
CA SER A 42 -1.57 4.34 2.47
C SER A 42 -2.79 3.81 3.23
N GLY A 43 -3.96 4.45 3.07
CA GLY A 43 -5.19 3.98 3.70
C GLY A 43 -5.66 2.64 3.16
N ALA A 44 -5.43 2.36 1.88
CA ALA A 44 -5.78 1.08 1.29
C ALA A 44 -4.79 -0.02 1.67
N ASP A 45 -3.51 0.29 1.82
CA ASP A 45 -2.51 -0.67 2.34
C ASP A 45 -2.80 -1.05 3.79
N MET A 46 -3.24 -0.08 4.62
CA MET A 46 -3.72 -0.35 5.97
C MET A 46 -4.90 -1.35 5.96
N VAL A 47 -5.88 -1.15 5.08
CA VAL A 47 -7.02 -2.06 4.93
C VAL A 47 -6.57 -3.43 4.40
N ALA A 48 -5.67 -3.46 3.42
CA ALA A 48 -5.11 -4.67 2.85
C ALA A 48 -4.40 -5.50 3.92
N ASN A 49 -3.58 -4.87 4.76
CA ASN A 49 -2.90 -5.50 5.88
C ASN A 49 -3.87 -6.06 6.92
N ALA A 50 -4.90 -5.30 7.31
CA ALA A 50 -5.93 -5.76 8.25
C ALA A 50 -6.72 -6.96 7.70
N VAL A 51 -7.13 -6.89 6.43
CA VAL A 51 -7.84 -7.97 5.74
C VAL A 51 -6.95 -9.20 5.62
N THR A 52 -5.67 -9.03 5.27
CA THR A 52 -4.70 -10.12 5.16
C THR A 52 -4.51 -10.85 6.49
N GLN A 53 -4.35 -10.11 7.60
CA GLN A 53 -4.24 -10.72 8.92
C GLN A 53 -5.49 -11.53 9.30
N LEU A 54 -6.69 -11.00 9.01
CA LEU A 54 -7.94 -11.71 9.23
C LEU A 54 -8.03 -12.98 8.37
N SER A 55 -7.68 -12.87 7.09
CA SER A 55 -7.69 -13.98 6.15
C SER A 55 -6.71 -15.08 6.56
N LEU A 56 -5.50 -14.74 7.00
CA LEU A 56 -4.53 -15.71 7.52
C LEU A 56 -5.09 -16.44 8.75
N LYS A 57 -5.74 -15.71 9.66
CA LYS A 57 -6.35 -16.32 10.85
C LYS A 57 -7.48 -17.29 10.50
N ILE A 58 -8.28 -16.98 9.48
CA ILE A 58 -9.35 -17.86 9.00
C ILE A 58 -8.78 -19.04 8.22
N SER A 59 -7.77 -18.81 7.39
CA SER A 59 -7.13 -19.79 6.54
C SER A 59 -6.43 -20.90 7.33
N ASN A 60 -5.89 -20.56 8.51
CA ASN A 60 -5.25 -21.50 9.42
C ASN A 60 -6.23 -22.39 10.21
N LYS A 61 -7.55 -22.27 9.99
CA LYS A 61 -8.51 -23.20 10.59
C LYS A 61 -8.35 -24.61 10.00
N PRO A 62 -8.42 -25.67 10.84
CA PRO A 62 -8.37 -27.04 10.33
C PRO A 62 -9.56 -27.32 9.42
N ALA A 63 -9.39 -28.28 8.50
CA ALA A 63 -10.47 -28.76 7.64
C ALA A 63 -11.62 -29.33 8.48
N ASP A 64 -12.85 -29.12 8.00
CA ASP A 64 -14.08 -29.62 8.62
C ASP A 64 -14.95 -30.34 7.58
N GLU A 65 -16.10 -30.90 7.99
CA GLU A 65 -16.99 -31.62 7.08
C GLU A 65 -17.57 -30.73 5.97
N ARG A 66 -17.64 -29.41 6.19
CA ARG A 66 -18.14 -28.45 5.20
C ARG A 66 -17.06 -28.03 4.20
N TYR A 67 -15.80 -27.99 4.64
CA TYR A 67 -14.62 -27.64 3.86
C TYR A 67 -13.53 -28.70 4.05
N PRO A 68 -13.64 -29.86 3.36
CA PRO A 68 -12.69 -30.97 3.49
C PRO A 68 -11.26 -30.60 3.08
N PHE A 69 -11.11 -29.62 2.19
CA PHE A 69 -9.82 -29.10 1.71
C PHE A 69 -9.30 -27.90 2.54
N GLY A 70 -10.02 -27.51 3.61
CA GLY A 70 -9.67 -26.37 4.46
C GLY A 70 -10.09 -25.01 3.90
N TYR A 71 -9.60 -23.95 4.57
CA TYR A 71 -10.00 -22.56 4.31
C TYR A 71 -8.95 -21.76 3.53
N GLY A 72 -8.02 -22.42 2.83
CA GLY A 72 -6.93 -21.78 2.06
C GLY A 72 -7.41 -20.67 1.11
N ASN A 73 -8.48 -20.95 0.36
CA ASN A 73 -8.99 -20.06 -0.69
C ASN A 73 -9.52 -18.71 -0.19
N ILE A 74 -9.74 -18.55 1.12
CA ILE A 74 -10.15 -17.27 1.72
C ILE A 74 -9.13 -16.16 1.43
N GLN A 75 -7.84 -16.50 1.33
CA GLN A 75 -6.76 -15.55 1.05
C GLN A 75 -6.95 -14.93 -0.34
N TYR A 76 -7.21 -15.75 -1.36
CA TYR A 76 -7.46 -15.27 -2.72
C TYR A 76 -8.75 -14.45 -2.82
N ILE A 77 -9.82 -14.86 -2.14
CA ILE A 77 -11.06 -14.08 -2.09
C ILE A 77 -10.80 -12.70 -1.49
N SER A 78 -10.06 -12.64 -0.38
CA SER A 78 -9.75 -11.37 0.27
C SER A 78 -8.86 -10.46 -0.56
N SER A 79 -7.85 -10.99 -1.25
CA SER A 79 -7.01 -10.22 -2.16
C SER A 79 -7.81 -9.65 -3.34
N SER A 80 -8.84 -10.37 -3.81
CA SER A 80 -9.70 -9.90 -4.91
C SER A 80 -10.56 -8.71 -4.47
N ILE A 81 -11.09 -8.76 -3.24
CA ILE A 81 -11.87 -7.67 -2.66
C ILE A 81 -10.99 -6.43 -2.49
N VAL A 82 -9.80 -6.57 -1.90
CA VAL A 82 -8.86 -5.47 -1.71
C VAL A 82 -8.43 -4.88 -3.05
N GLY A 83 -8.03 -5.72 -4.01
CA GLY A 83 -7.63 -5.28 -5.35
C GLY A 83 -8.75 -4.55 -6.09
N SER A 84 -10.00 -4.99 -5.93
CA SER A 84 -11.17 -4.32 -6.51
C SER A 84 -11.41 -2.93 -5.90
N LEU A 85 -11.28 -2.80 -4.58
CA LEU A 85 -11.42 -1.51 -3.88
C LEU A 85 -10.32 -0.53 -4.32
N LEU A 86 -9.08 -1.00 -4.42
CA LEU A 86 -7.95 -0.23 -4.92
C LEU A 86 -8.20 0.28 -6.34
N LEU A 87 -8.68 -0.59 -7.23
CA LEU A 87 -9.01 -0.22 -8.61
C LEU A 87 -10.09 0.86 -8.69
N ILE A 88 -11.15 0.75 -7.87
CA ILE A 88 -12.23 1.74 -7.84
C ILE A 88 -11.68 3.09 -7.36
N GLY A 89 -10.92 3.11 -6.26
CA GLY A 89 -10.32 4.33 -5.72
C GLY A 89 -9.33 4.97 -6.70
N ALA A 90 -8.43 4.18 -7.28
CA ALA A 90 -7.49 4.62 -8.30
C ALA A 90 -8.18 5.19 -9.53
N SER A 91 -9.26 4.55 -10.01
CA SER A 91 -10.02 5.02 -11.17
C SER A 91 -10.72 6.35 -10.89
N PHE A 92 -11.27 6.52 -9.69
CA PHE A 92 -11.91 7.77 -9.26
C PHE A 92 -10.90 8.93 -9.22
N LEU A 93 -9.75 8.72 -8.59
CA LEU A 93 -8.69 9.73 -8.53
C LEU A 93 -8.07 10.03 -9.89
N MET A 94 -7.85 9.00 -10.69
CA MET A 94 -7.34 9.13 -12.06
C MET A 94 -8.29 9.98 -12.89
N TYR A 95 -9.60 9.69 -12.85
CA TYR A 95 -10.61 10.46 -13.56
C TYR A 95 -10.61 11.93 -13.12
N GLY A 96 -10.64 12.20 -11.81
CA GLY A 96 -10.60 13.56 -11.27
C GLY A 96 -9.35 14.33 -11.68
N SER A 97 -8.18 13.68 -11.64
CA SER A 97 -6.90 14.28 -12.00
C SER A 97 -6.79 14.56 -13.50
N VAL A 98 -7.25 13.63 -14.35
CA VAL A 98 -7.28 13.80 -15.81
C VAL A 98 -8.27 14.90 -16.20
N MET A 99 -9.44 14.98 -15.57
CA MET A 99 -10.39 16.07 -15.84
C MET A 99 -9.80 17.44 -15.45
N LYS A 100 -9.11 17.53 -14.30
CA LYS A 100 -8.41 18.76 -13.87
C LYS A 100 -7.28 19.16 -14.84
N LEU A 101 -6.59 18.17 -15.41
CA LEU A 101 -5.56 18.37 -16.43
C LEU A 101 -6.15 18.93 -17.74
N ILE A 102 -7.29 18.39 -18.19
CA ILE A 102 -7.96 18.81 -19.43
C ILE A 102 -8.65 20.17 -19.27
N SER A 103 -9.24 20.46 -18.10
CA SER A 103 -9.94 21.73 -17.86
C SER A 103 -8.99 22.94 -17.77
N GLY A 104 -7.68 22.71 -17.61
CA GLY A 104 -6.68 23.77 -17.50
C GLY A 104 -6.75 24.58 -16.20
N THR A 105 -7.54 24.13 -15.22
CA THR A 105 -7.72 24.79 -13.92
C THR A 105 -6.67 24.28 -12.94
N TYR A 106 -5.46 24.84 -13.03
CA TYR A 106 -4.35 24.49 -12.15
C TYR A 106 -4.27 25.44 -10.96
N GLU A 107 -4.91 25.05 -9.87
CA GLU A 107 -4.72 25.72 -8.58
C GLU A 107 -3.55 25.05 -7.86
N ALA A 108 -2.52 25.85 -7.55
CA ALA A 108 -1.41 25.41 -6.73
C ALA A 108 -1.93 25.14 -5.30
N PRO A 109 -1.57 24.00 -4.70
CA PRO A 109 -1.96 23.71 -3.34
C PRO A 109 -1.26 24.65 -2.36
N SER A 110 -1.84 24.78 -1.16
CA SER A 110 -1.22 25.59 -0.10
C SER A 110 0.12 24.98 0.35
N ILE A 111 0.99 25.82 0.94
CA ILE A 111 2.30 25.35 1.45
C ILE A 111 2.18 24.27 2.53
N PHE A 112 1.01 24.16 3.18
CA PHE A 112 0.71 23.07 4.11
C PHE A 112 0.76 21.70 3.43
N ALA A 113 0.46 21.60 2.14
CA ALA A 113 0.63 20.36 1.38
C ALA A 113 2.10 19.93 1.32
N ALA A 114 3.00 20.87 1.02
CA ALA A 114 4.42 20.60 0.90
C ALA A 114 5.02 20.16 2.24
N VAL A 115 4.62 20.83 3.33
CA VAL A 115 5.00 20.45 4.69
C VAL A 115 4.47 19.06 5.03
N GLY A 116 3.19 18.78 4.75
CA GLY A 116 2.57 17.49 5.01
C GLY A 116 3.23 16.34 4.26
N ALA A 117 3.52 16.53 2.98
CA ALA A 117 4.22 15.54 2.16
C ALA A 117 5.67 15.32 2.65
N SER A 118 6.36 16.38 3.07
CA SER A 118 7.72 16.27 3.62
C SER A 118 7.75 15.51 4.94
N VAL A 119 6.85 15.84 5.86
CA VAL A 119 6.70 15.12 7.14
C VAL A 119 6.41 13.65 6.88
N THR A 120 5.57 13.36 5.90
CA THR A 120 5.20 12.00 5.54
C THR A 120 6.42 11.15 5.16
N VAL A 121 7.23 11.65 4.22
CA VAL A 121 8.43 10.94 3.75
C VAL A 121 9.39 10.66 4.89
N ILE A 122 9.58 11.65 5.78
CA ILE A 122 10.46 11.54 6.93
C ILE A 122 9.94 10.46 7.89
N VAL A 123 8.65 10.44 8.21
CA VAL A 123 8.07 9.46 9.13
C VAL A 123 8.17 8.04 8.56
N ASN A 124 7.84 7.83 7.28
CA ASN A 124 7.95 6.51 6.64
C ASN A 124 9.41 6.01 6.61
N GLU A 125 10.37 6.90 6.30
CA GLU A 125 11.80 6.58 6.34
C GLU A 125 12.28 6.21 7.75
N LEU A 126 11.84 6.95 8.78
CA LEU A 126 12.19 6.65 10.17
C LEU A 126 11.58 5.31 10.61
N MET A 127 10.33 5.04 10.22
CA MET A 127 9.66 3.77 10.54
C MET A 127 10.36 2.59 9.87
N TYR A 128 10.74 2.73 8.59
CA TYR A 128 11.56 1.74 7.90
C TYR A 128 12.84 1.42 8.67
N ARG A 129 13.61 2.45 9.06
CA ARG A 129 14.87 2.27 9.79
C ARG A 129 14.67 1.59 11.15
N TYR A 130 13.59 1.92 11.83
CA TYR A 130 13.27 1.31 13.11
C TYR A 130 12.90 -0.18 12.94
N GLN A 131 12.02 -0.48 11.99
CA GLN A 131 11.57 -1.85 11.72
C GLN A 131 12.66 -2.74 11.16
N ILE A 132 13.52 -2.25 10.26
CA ILE A 132 14.61 -3.07 9.71
C ILE A 132 15.64 -3.44 10.80
N CYS A 133 15.91 -2.51 11.72
CA CYS A 133 16.77 -2.76 12.87
C CYS A 133 16.18 -3.86 13.78
N VAL A 134 14.93 -3.70 14.20
CA VAL A 134 14.24 -4.68 15.06
C VAL A 134 14.05 -6.01 14.35
N GLY A 135 13.74 -5.99 13.05
CA GLY A 135 13.51 -7.17 12.23
C GLY A 135 14.75 -8.04 12.10
N ASN A 136 15.92 -7.41 11.89
CA ASN A 136 17.21 -8.11 11.84
C ASN A 136 17.62 -8.64 13.22
N GLU A 137 17.51 -7.84 14.28
CA GLU A 137 17.87 -8.23 15.64
C GLU A 137 17.05 -9.43 16.15
N ASN A 138 15.78 -9.51 15.74
CA ASN A 138 14.88 -10.60 16.14
C ASN A 138 14.74 -11.71 15.10
N ASN A 139 15.52 -11.67 14.01
CA ASN A 139 15.43 -12.60 12.88
C ASN A 139 13.97 -12.86 12.43
N SER A 140 13.21 -11.78 12.24
CA SER A 140 11.78 -11.85 11.93
C SER A 140 11.51 -11.44 10.47
N PRO A 141 11.32 -12.41 9.55
CA PRO A 141 11.02 -12.12 8.15
C PRO A 141 9.76 -11.26 7.97
N ALA A 142 8.76 -11.43 8.84
CA ALA A 142 7.53 -10.64 8.81
C ALA A 142 7.75 -9.15 9.10
N ILE A 143 8.60 -8.82 10.09
CA ILE A 143 8.92 -7.42 10.41
C ILE A 143 9.79 -6.81 9.30
N ILE A 144 10.72 -7.58 8.75
CA ILE A 144 11.56 -7.14 7.63
C ILE A 144 10.69 -6.86 6.40
N ALA A 145 9.72 -7.72 6.09
CA ALA A 145 8.77 -7.49 5.00
C ALA A 145 7.98 -6.19 5.20
N ASN A 146 7.45 -5.96 6.41
CA ASN A 146 6.72 -4.73 6.74
C ASN A 146 7.61 -3.48 6.69
N ALA A 147 8.90 -3.60 7.00
CA ALA A 147 9.87 -2.52 6.82
C ALA A 147 9.99 -2.16 5.33
N TRP A 148 10.15 -3.15 4.45
CA TRP A 148 10.24 -2.92 3.01
C TRP A 148 8.97 -2.32 2.43
N ASP A 149 7.81 -2.68 2.96
CA ASP A 149 6.52 -2.06 2.63
C ASP A 149 6.54 -0.55 2.94
N ASN A 150 6.89 -0.18 4.17
CA ASN A 150 7.08 1.22 4.57
C ASN A 150 8.13 1.97 3.76
N ARG A 151 9.15 1.26 3.24
CA ARG A 151 10.15 1.85 2.36
C ARG A 151 9.57 2.14 0.97
N SER A 152 8.74 1.25 0.44
CA SER A 152 8.02 1.46 -0.81
C SER A 152 7.11 2.70 -0.69
N ASP A 153 6.40 2.82 0.42
CA ASP A 153 5.57 3.98 0.75
C ASP A 153 6.37 5.27 0.89
N ALA A 154 7.55 5.23 1.51
CA ALA A 154 8.43 6.39 1.58
C ALA A 154 8.83 6.88 0.18
N ILE A 155 9.09 5.96 -0.76
CA ILE A 155 9.48 6.28 -2.14
C ILE A 155 8.30 6.86 -2.93
N SER A 156 7.11 6.24 -2.82
CA SER A 156 5.90 6.74 -3.48
C SER A 156 5.50 8.12 -2.95
N SER A 157 5.51 8.31 -1.62
CA SER A 157 5.26 9.61 -1.00
C SER A 157 6.36 10.64 -1.30
N ALA A 158 7.60 10.23 -1.57
CA ALA A 158 8.65 11.14 -2.00
C ALA A 158 8.39 11.68 -3.41
N ALA A 159 7.85 10.87 -4.32
CA ALA A 159 7.40 11.34 -5.63
C ALA A 159 6.27 12.37 -5.50
N VAL A 160 5.34 12.15 -4.56
CA VAL A 160 4.27 13.10 -4.22
C VAL A 160 4.84 14.40 -3.67
N MET A 161 5.77 14.32 -2.71
CA MET A 161 6.46 15.48 -2.15
C MET A 161 7.12 16.33 -3.23
N VAL A 162 7.83 15.70 -4.18
CA VAL A 162 8.45 16.41 -5.31
C VAL A 162 7.39 17.12 -6.16
N GLY A 163 6.29 16.44 -6.50
CA GLY A 163 5.19 17.02 -7.27
C GLY A 163 4.50 18.21 -6.57
N VAL A 164 4.25 18.08 -5.27
CA VAL A 164 3.63 19.12 -4.44
C VAL A 164 4.55 20.32 -4.30
N ILE A 165 5.84 20.11 -3.97
CA ILE A 165 6.82 21.19 -3.86
C ILE A 165 6.97 21.92 -5.20
N ALA A 166 7.08 21.18 -6.30
CA ALA A 166 7.14 21.77 -7.65
C ALA A 166 5.89 22.62 -7.95
N SER A 167 4.72 22.18 -7.51
CA SER A 167 3.47 22.93 -7.63
C SER A 167 3.48 24.24 -6.85
N VAL A 168 3.96 24.21 -5.61
CA VAL A 168 4.07 25.39 -4.73
C VAL A 168 5.08 26.43 -5.27
N ILE A 169 6.19 26.01 -5.87
CA ILE A 169 7.24 26.93 -6.36
C ILE A 169 6.96 27.53 -7.75
N GLY A 170 5.82 27.23 -8.37
CA GLY A 170 5.39 27.87 -9.62
C GLY A 170 5.10 26.92 -10.79
N PHE A 171 5.01 25.60 -10.57
CA PHE A 171 4.56 24.64 -11.58
C PHE A 171 3.24 23.95 -11.18
N PRO A 172 2.08 24.64 -11.16
CA PRO A 172 0.82 24.14 -10.61
C PRO A 172 0.37 22.76 -11.14
N ILE A 173 0.73 22.44 -12.39
CA ILE A 173 0.44 21.16 -13.05
C ILE A 173 1.13 19.96 -12.39
N ALA A 174 2.24 20.17 -11.68
CA ALA A 174 3.05 19.10 -11.11
C ALA A 174 2.30 18.27 -10.05
N ASP A 175 1.42 18.90 -9.26
CA ASP A 175 0.55 18.19 -8.30
C ASP A 175 -0.42 17.25 -9.03
N THR A 176 -1.01 17.71 -10.13
CA THR A 176 -1.95 16.88 -10.92
C THR A 176 -1.23 15.72 -11.61
N ILE A 177 -0.01 15.94 -12.12
CA ILE A 177 0.81 14.88 -12.71
C ILE A 177 1.21 13.84 -11.65
N ALA A 178 1.61 14.29 -10.45
CA ALA A 178 1.93 13.38 -9.35
C ALA A 178 0.69 12.56 -8.93
N ALA A 179 -0.48 13.19 -8.84
CA ALA A 179 -1.73 12.48 -8.55
C ALA A 179 -2.07 11.39 -9.59
N ILE A 180 -1.88 11.69 -10.88
CA ILE A 180 -2.01 10.70 -11.97
C ILE A 180 -1.02 9.55 -11.79
N GLY A 181 0.24 9.86 -11.50
CA GLY A 181 1.29 8.86 -11.28
C GLY A 181 0.96 7.92 -10.12
N VAL A 182 0.56 8.46 -8.97
CA VAL A 182 0.15 7.64 -7.81
C VAL A 182 -1.10 6.84 -8.13
N SER A 183 -2.11 7.44 -8.76
CA SER A 183 -3.34 6.71 -9.14
C SER A 183 -3.04 5.54 -10.08
N ALA A 184 -2.10 5.70 -11.01
CA ALA A 184 -1.66 4.61 -11.89
C ALA A 184 -0.93 3.51 -11.12
N LEU A 185 -0.06 3.86 -10.17
CA LEU A 185 0.63 2.91 -9.29
C LEU A 185 -0.37 2.08 -8.48
N VAL A 186 -1.30 2.76 -7.79
CA VAL A 186 -2.35 2.12 -6.97
C VAL A 186 -3.24 1.23 -7.85
N GLY A 187 -3.61 1.68 -9.04
CA GLY A 187 -4.38 0.88 -9.99
C GLY A 187 -3.64 -0.38 -10.44
N ARG A 188 -2.32 -0.29 -10.68
CA ARG A 188 -1.49 -1.45 -11.02
C ARG A 188 -1.44 -2.46 -9.88
N ILE A 189 -1.25 -2.01 -8.64
CA ILE A 189 -1.27 -2.88 -7.46
C ILE A 189 -2.63 -3.59 -7.34
N GLY A 190 -3.73 -2.86 -7.56
CA GLY A 190 -5.08 -3.44 -7.57
C GLY A 190 -5.27 -4.52 -8.64
N LEU A 191 -4.78 -4.30 -9.86
CA LEU A 191 -4.81 -5.29 -10.95
C LEU A 191 -3.96 -6.53 -10.63
N GLU A 192 -2.79 -6.34 -10.04
CA GLU A 192 -1.89 -7.42 -9.64
C GLU A 192 -2.54 -8.31 -8.58
N LEU A 193 -3.15 -7.72 -7.55
CA LEU A 193 -3.89 -8.44 -6.51
C LEU A 193 -5.05 -9.27 -7.09
N ILE A 194 -5.85 -8.69 -8.00
CA ILE A 194 -6.92 -9.42 -8.68
C ILE A 194 -6.35 -10.55 -9.53
N GLY A 195 -5.24 -10.30 -10.24
CA GLY A 195 -4.53 -11.31 -11.01
C GLY A 195 -4.12 -12.50 -10.14
N THR A 196 -3.45 -12.25 -9.01
CA THR A 196 -3.07 -13.29 -8.04
C THR A 196 -4.28 -14.04 -7.51
N SER A 197 -5.38 -13.35 -7.23
CA SER A 197 -6.63 -13.96 -6.78
C SER A 197 -7.25 -14.89 -7.81
N ILE A 198 -7.28 -14.49 -9.09
CA ILE A 198 -7.83 -15.32 -10.17
C ILE A 198 -6.98 -16.58 -10.33
N HIS A 199 -5.65 -16.44 -10.38
CA HIS A 199 -4.74 -17.58 -10.50
C HIS A 199 -4.89 -18.55 -9.32
N GLY A 200 -4.95 -18.03 -8.09
CA GLY A 200 -5.13 -18.83 -6.90
C GLY A 200 -6.48 -19.55 -6.83
N LEU A 201 -7.57 -18.92 -7.32
CA LEU A 201 -8.89 -19.56 -7.40
C LEU A 201 -9.03 -20.56 -8.55
N MET A 202 -8.20 -20.44 -9.58
CA MET A 202 -8.12 -21.37 -10.71
C MET A 202 -7.16 -22.54 -10.46
N ASP A 203 -6.65 -22.68 -9.23
CA ASP A 203 -5.64 -23.69 -8.86
C ASP A 203 -4.43 -23.69 -9.81
N SER A 204 -3.93 -22.50 -10.17
CA SER A 204 -2.74 -22.38 -11.02
C SER A 204 -1.54 -23.08 -10.38
N SER A 205 -0.71 -23.74 -11.19
CA SER A 205 0.49 -24.40 -10.68
C SER A 205 1.48 -23.42 -10.05
N VAL A 206 2.23 -23.89 -9.06
CA VAL A 206 3.41 -23.18 -8.52
C VAL A 206 4.45 -22.90 -9.61
N ASP A 207 5.35 -21.95 -9.34
CA ASP A 207 6.39 -21.54 -10.29
C ASP A 207 7.21 -22.75 -10.79
N THR A 208 7.61 -22.69 -12.05
CA THR A 208 8.31 -23.76 -12.78
C THR A 208 9.58 -24.20 -12.07
N GLU A 209 10.28 -23.27 -11.43
CA GLU A 209 11.49 -23.56 -10.65
C GLU A 209 11.18 -24.38 -9.39
N LEU A 210 10.09 -24.05 -8.69
CA LEU A 210 9.62 -24.80 -7.53
C LEU A 210 9.10 -26.18 -7.95
N LEU A 211 8.41 -26.26 -9.10
CA LEU A 211 7.97 -27.53 -9.70
C LEU A 211 9.15 -28.44 -10.03
N HIS A 212 10.19 -27.92 -10.68
CA HIS A 212 11.40 -28.67 -10.99
C HIS A 212 12.11 -29.16 -9.73
N THR A 213 12.19 -28.31 -8.69
CA THR A 213 12.77 -28.69 -7.40
C THR A 213 11.95 -29.79 -6.72
N ALA A 214 10.63 -29.68 -6.72
CA ALA A 214 9.75 -30.71 -6.16
C ALA A 214 9.89 -32.04 -6.91
N TRP A 215 10.01 -32.01 -8.24
CA TRP A 215 10.26 -33.20 -9.06
C TRP A 215 11.62 -33.84 -8.77
N GLN A 216 12.66 -33.04 -8.55
CA GLN A 216 14.00 -33.55 -8.20
C GLN A 216 14.06 -34.18 -6.81
N VAL A 217 13.24 -33.73 -5.86
CA VAL A 217 13.16 -34.33 -4.51
C VAL A 217 12.31 -35.60 -4.51
N ALA A 218 11.30 -35.67 -5.38
CA ALA A 218 10.37 -36.80 -5.44
C ALA A 218 10.88 -38.01 -6.24
N MET A 219 11.93 -37.85 -7.06
CA MET A 219 12.52 -38.89 -7.90
C MET A 219 13.86 -39.37 -7.35
#